data_AF-A0A946M7U9-F1
#
_entry.id   AF-A0A946M7U9-F1
#
_cell.length_a   1.000
_cell.length_b   1.000
_cell.length_c   1.000
_cell.angle_alpha   90.00
_cell.angle_beta   90.00
_cell.angle_gamma   90.00
#
_symmetry.space_group_name_H-M   'P 1'
#
loop_
_entity.id
_entity.type
_entity.pdbx_description
1 polymer ?
#
loop_
_entity_poly.entity_id
_entity_poly.type
_entity_poly.pdbx_seq_one_letter_code
_entity_poly.pdbx_strand_id
1 'polypeptide(L)' 'MIILGLIGFLFFGAIGYFAYTFAQCLCVFSRLDKIINKKIVGVLSVVVYFYYVYINQDAIVEAFMKPINNLATIS' A
#
# COMPACT_ATOMS: atom_id res chain seq x y z
N MET A 1 9.14 -18.84 8.77
CA MET A 1 8.57 -17.56 9.28
C MET A 1 9.35 -16.34 8.83
N ILE A 2 10.69 -16.31 8.97
CA ILE A 2 11.53 -15.16 8.57
C ILE A 2 11.40 -14.81 7.07
N ILE A 3 11.46 -15.81 6.18
CA ILE A 3 11.38 -15.61 4.72
C ILE A 3 10.03 -15.00 4.30
N LEU A 4 8.92 -15.49 4.86
CA LEU A 4 7.57 -14.94 4.62
C LEU A 4 7.45 -13.49 5.09
N GLY A 5 8.01 -13.16 6.26
CA GLY A 5 8.05 -11.79 6.75
C GLY A 5 8.87 -10.86 5.84
N LEU A 6 9.99 -11.35 5.31
CA LEU A 6 10.86 -10.61 4.39
C LEU A 6 10.17 -10.32 3.04
N ILE A 7 9.47 -11.31 2.50
CA ILE A 7 8.67 -11.16 1.28
C ILE A 7 7.56 -10.14 1.53
N GLY A 8 6.82 -10.27 2.63
CA GLY A 8 5.78 -9.31 3.01
C GLY A 8 6.31 -7.89 3.13
N PHE A 9 7.47 -7.71 3.78
CA PHE A 9 8.12 -6.41 3.93
C PHE A 9 8.54 -5.80 2.58
N LEU A 10 9.10 -6.60 1.67
CA LEU A 10 9.48 -6.14 0.33
C LEU A 10 8.26 -5.68 -0.48
N PHE A 11 7.18 -6.47 -0.48
CA PHE A 11 5.92 -6.09 -1.14
C PHE A 11 5.33 -4.82 -0.52
N PHE A 12 5.35 -4.72 0.81
CA PHE A 12 4.84 -3.56 1.51
C PHE A 12 5.63 -2.29 1.14
N GLY A 13 6.95 -2.39 1.09
CA GLY A 13 7.83 -1.31 0.64
C GLY A 13 7.60 -0.93 -0.81
N ALA A 14 7.42 -1.90 -1.71
CA ALA A 14 7.14 -1.65 -3.12
C ALA A 14 5.82 -0.90 -3.32
N ILE A 15 4.74 -1.30 -2.62
CA ILE A 15 3.45 -0.61 -2.67
C ILE A 15 3.55 0.79 -2.06
N GLY A 16 4.29 0.95 -0.97
CA GLY A 16 4.57 2.26 -0.38
C GLY A 16 5.29 3.19 -1.35
N TYR A 17 6.33 2.70 -2.04
CA TYR A 17 7.06 3.47 -3.05
C TYR A 17 6.16 3.82 -4.26
N PHE A 18 5.30 2.91 -4.67
CA PHE A 18 4.28 3.19 -5.68
C PHE A 18 3.33 4.31 -5.23
N ALA A 19 2.79 4.25 -4.02
CA ALA A 19 1.90 5.29 -3.48
C ALA A 19 2.59 6.66 -3.39
N TYR A 20 3.86 6.69 -2.98
CA TYR A 20 4.68 7.91 -2.97
C TYR A 20 4.79 8.54 -4.36
N THR A 21 5.20 7.73 -5.35
CA THR A 21 5.45 8.20 -6.72
C THR A 21 4.14 8.57 -7.42
N PHE A 22 3.10 7.78 -7.23
CA PHE A 22 1.77 8.03 -7.79
C PHE A 22 1.18 9.35 -7.28
N ALA A 23 1.26 9.62 -5.99
CA ALA A 23 0.77 10.87 -5.41
C ALA A 23 1.57 12.09 -5.89
N GLN A 24 2.88 11.94 -6.12
CA GLN A 24 3.68 12.99 -6.76
C GLN A 24 3.21 13.30 -8.18
N CYS A 25 2.94 12.26 -8.98
CA CYS A 25 2.40 12.43 -10.32
C CYS A 25 1.04 13.13 -10.29
N LEU A 26 0.15 12.73 -9.39
CA LEU A 26 -1.15 13.39 -9.20
C LEU A 26 -1.02 14.85 -8.74
N CYS A 27 -0.04 15.16 -7.89
CA CYS A 27 0.24 16.53 -7.43
C CYS A 27 0.66 17.43 -8.61
N VAL A 28 1.48 16.92 -9.53
CA VAL A 28 1.89 17.64 -10.73
C VAL A 28 0.72 17.78 -11.70
N PHE A 29 -0.05 16.72 -11.95
CA PHE A 29 -1.19 16.72 -12.87
C PHE A 29 -2.28 17.71 -12.43
N SER A 30 -2.60 17.72 -11.13
CA SER A 30 -3.58 18.65 -10.53
C SER A 30 -3.05 20.08 -10.34
N ARG A 31 -1.79 20.36 -10.71
CA ARG A 31 -1.09 21.63 -10.46
C ARG A 31 -0.98 22.02 -8.98
N LEU A 32 -1.25 21.08 -8.06
CA LEU A 32 -1.08 21.27 -6.63
C LEU A 32 0.39 21.52 -6.25
N ASP A 33 1.33 21.11 -7.12
CA ASP A 33 2.77 21.41 -7.02
C ASP A 33 3.08 22.92 -6.92
N LYS A 34 2.15 23.80 -7.35
CA LYS A 34 2.28 25.27 -7.21
C LYS A 34 2.00 25.78 -5.79
N ILE A 35 1.33 24.98 -4.97
CA ILE A 35 0.86 25.36 -3.62
C ILE A 35 1.62 24.55 -2.56
N ILE A 36 1.80 23.25 -2.81
CA ILE A 36 2.45 22.32 -1.88
C ILE A 36 3.53 21.55 -2.64
N ASN A 37 4.69 21.38 -2.01
CA ASN A 37 5.77 20.59 -2.59
C ASN A 37 5.33 19.13 -2.82
N LYS A 38 5.43 18.64 -4.06
CA LYS A 38 5.13 17.24 -4.42
C LYS A 38 5.78 16.20 -3.51
N LYS A 39 6.98 16.46 -2.97
CA LYS A 39 7.64 15.54 -2.02
C LYS A 39 6.83 15.36 -0.74
N ILE A 40 6.24 16.43 -0.21
CA ILE A 40 5.40 16.40 0.99
C ILE A 40 4.13 15.60 0.72
N VAL A 41 3.49 15.84 -0.43
CA VAL A 41 2.29 15.08 -0.85
C VAL A 41 2.60 13.59 -1.00
N GLY A 42 3.78 13.25 -1.56
CA GLY A 42 4.26 11.88 -1.63
C GLY A 42 4.46 11.24 -0.26
N VAL A 43 5.09 11.93 0.70
CA VAL A 43 5.25 11.40 2.06
C VAL A 43 3.89 11.23 2.74
N LEU A 44 2.98 12.20 2.59
CA LEU A 44 1.62 12.11 3.11
C LEU A 44 0.86 10.91 2.55
N SER A 45 0.99 10.61 1.25
CA SER A 45 0.31 9.45 0.66
C SER A 45 0.81 8.13 1.24
N VAL A 46 2.11 8.03 1.56
CA VAL A 46 2.68 6.86 2.23
C VAL A 46 2.11 6.71 3.64
N VAL A 47 2.00 7.81 4.40
CA VAL A 47 1.40 7.80 5.74
C VAL A 47 -0.08 7.39 5.67
N VAL A 48 -0.83 7.93 4.72
CA VAL A 48 -2.23 7.54 4.48
C VAL A 48 -2.33 6.07 4.10
N TYR A 49 -1.43 5.56 3.26
CA TYR A 49 -1.37 4.14 2.91
C TYR A 49 -1.14 3.25 4.15
N PHE A 50 -0.15 3.56 4.99
CA PHE A 50 0.08 2.84 6.25
C PHE A 50 -1.16 2.84 7.15
N TYR A 51 -1.80 4.00 7.29
CA TYR A 51 -3.03 4.13 8.07
C TYR A 51 -4.16 3.27 7.49
N TYR A 52 -4.35 3.31 6.17
CA TYR A 52 -5.40 2.56 5.49
C TYR A 52 -5.22 1.05 5.61
N VAL A 53 -3.97 0.57 5.54
CA VAL A 53 -3.64 -0.83 5.81
C VAL A 53 -3.95 -1.16 7.27
N TYR A 54 -3.53 -0.31 8.20
CA TYR A 54 -3.69 -0.54 9.64
C TYR A 54 -5.17 -0.68 10.05
N ILE A 55 -6.05 0.17 9.53
CA ILE A 55 -7.49 0.10 9.87
C ILE A 55 -8.22 -1.06 9.16
N ASN A 56 -7.70 -1.57 8.04
CA ASN A 56 -8.32 -2.63 7.24
C ASN A 56 -7.54 -3.94 7.30
N GLN A 57 -6.76 -4.17 8.35
CA GLN A 57 -5.91 -5.37 8.48
C GLN A 57 -6.70 -6.66 8.28
N ASP A 58 -7.86 -6.76 8.92
CA ASP A 58 -8.71 -7.95 8.87
C ASP A 58 -9.17 -8.26 7.43
N ALA A 59 -9.66 -7.24 6.71
CA ALA A 59 -10.11 -7.38 5.33
C ALA A 59 -8.96 -7.73 4.37
N ILE A 60 -7.76 -7.18 4.61
CA ILE A 60 -6.56 -7.47 3.81
C ILE A 60 -6.13 -8.92 4.02
N VAL A 61 -6.05 -9.37 5.27
CA VAL A 61 -5.68 -10.75 5.60
C VAL A 61 -6.71 -11.72 5.04
N GLU A 62 -8.00 -11.43 5.19
CA GLU A 62 -9.07 -12.24 4.61
C GLU A 62 -8.94 -12.34 3.09
N ALA A 63 -8.70 -11.21 2.39
CA ALA A 63 -8.51 -11.19 0.94
C ALA A 63 -7.28 -12.01 0.50
N PHE A 64 -6.18 -11.96 1.26
CA PHE A 64 -4.98 -12.76 1.00
C PHE A 64 -5.19 -14.26 1.27
N MET A 65 -6.00 -14.61 2.26
CA MET A 65 -6.29 -16.00 2.62
C MET A 65 -7.40 -16.63 1.78
N LYS A 66 -8.25 -15.81 1.15
CA LYS A 66 -9.38 -16.25 0.32
C LYS A 66 -9.02 -17.31 -0.74
N PRO A 67 -7.90 -17.21 -1.49
CA PRO A 67 -7.51 -18.25 -2.43
C PRO A 67 -7.22 -19.58 -1.74
N ILE A 68 -6.50 -19.55 -0.60
CA ILE A 68 -6.13 -20.75 0.16
C ILE A 68 -7.38 -21.41 0.75
N ASN A 69 -8.27 -20.61 1.33
CA ASN A 69 -9.52 -21.08 1.91
C ASN A 69 -10.43 -21.71 0.84
N ASN A 70 -10.54 -21.08 -0.34
CA ASN A 70 -11.33 -21.63 -1.44
C ASN A 70 -10.74 -22.92 -2.02
N LEU A 71 -9.42 -23.10 -2.00
CA LEU A 71 -8.81 -24.37 -2.37
C LEU A 71 -9.09 -25.48 -1.34
N ALA A 72 -9.14 -25.14 -0.04
CA ALA A 72 -9.44 -26.08 1.03
C ALA A 72 -10.91 -26.51 1.09
N THR A 73 -11.85 -25.70 0.59
CA THR A 73 -13.28 -26.07 0.50
C THR A 73 -13.61 -27.01 -0.66
N ILE A 74 -12.69 -27.21 -1.61
CA ILE A 74 -12.88 -28.08 -2.79
C ILE A 74 -12.19 -29.44 -2.61
N SER A 75 -11.33 -29.60 -1.58
CA SER A 75 -10.72 -30.87 -1.17
C SER A 75 -11.54 -31.59 -0.11
#